data_AF-A0A949LVX0-F1
#
_entry.id   AF-A0A949LVX0-F1
#
_cell.length_a   1.000
_cell.length_b   1.000
_cell.length_c   1.000
_cell.angle_alpha   90.00
_cell.angle_beta   90.00
_cell.angle_gamma   90.00
#
_symmetry.space_group_name_H-M   'P 1'
#
loop_
_entity.id
_entity.type
_entity.pdbx_description
1 polymer ?
#
loop_
_entity_poly.entity_id
_entity_poly.type
_entity_poly.pdbx_seq_one_letter_code
_entity_poly.pdbx_strand_id
1 'polypeptide(L)'
;RAGLNVCTYAEGVPDPLLRKAIELNGFEERRHRHVLANLVEAYGIKLAPEPVYPRPKDPEWAFMVTGYSECIDSFFAFGLFEAAKRTGFFPEALVDTFEPVIHEEGRHILFYVNWVAWHRRNMPLWRRPWFELKVLAVWAFLIWERLGIASNLEHGVQDNNFTVNGAEQLGVELNPAELLDLCLSENDRRLSAYDARLLRPRFIPAMVRIARRFMH
;
A
#
# COMPACT_ATOMS: atom_id res chain seq x y z
N ARG A 1 11.96 -0.89 -4.44
CA ARG A 1 11.92 0.53 -3.98
C ARG A 1 11.43 0.71 -2.53
N ALA A 2 10.22 0.23 -2.16
CA ALA A 2 9.63 0.45 -0.83
C ALA A 2 10.57 0.05 0.34
N GLY A 3 11.05 -1.19 0.36
CA GLY A 3 12.01 -1.64 1.38
C GLY A 3 13.37 -0.91 1.41
N LEU A 4 13.73 -0.13 0.38
CA LEU A 4 14.88 0.78 0.44
C LEU A 4 14.50 2.05 1.22
N ASN A 5 13.35 2.65 0.90
CA ASN A 5 12.84 3.85 1.58
C ASN A 5 12.66 3.58 3.08
N VAL A 6 11.99 2.48 3.42
CA VAL A 6 11.69 2.09 4.81
C VAL A 6 12.97 1.88 5.61
N CYS A 7 13.91 1.08 5.12
CA CYS A 7 15.20 0.88 5.80
C CYS A 7 16.02 2.17 5.90
N THR A 8 16.00 3.02 4.87
CA THR A 8 16.75 4.29 4.90
C THR A 8 16.22 5.21 6.01
N TYR A 9 14.90 5.24 6.24
CA TYR A 9 14.32 5.96 7.36
C TYR A 9 14.70 5.33 8.71
N ALA A 10 14.67 4.00 8.81
CA ALA A 10 15.02 3.27 10.04
C ALA A 10 16.42 3.63 10.57
N GLU A 11 17.42 3.80 9.69
CA GLU A 11 18.79 4.15 10.07
C GLU A 11 18.87 5.45 10.90
N GLY A 12 17.95 6.40 10.68
CA GLY A 12 17.89 7.67 11.40
C GLY A 12 17.05 7.63 12.69
N VAL A 13 16.41 6.51 13.03
CA VAL A 13 15.50 6.42 14.18
C VAL A 13 16.27 6.09 15.45
N PRO A 14 16.30 6.97 16.47
CA PRO A 14 17.11 6.74 17.67
C PRO A 14 16.54 5.66 18.59
N ASP A 15 15.20 5.56 18.68
CA ASP A 15 14.54 4.56 19.52
C ASP A 15 14.76 3.14 18.95
N PRO A 16 15.37 2.21 19.71
CA PRO A 16 15.75 0.91 19.19
C PRO A 16 14.55 0.01 18.86
N LEU A 17 13.45 0.12 19.61
CA LEU A 17 12.26 -0.70 19.37
C LEU A 17 11.53 -0.23 18.11
N LEU A 18 11.38 1.09 17.95
CA LEU A 18 10.80 1.68 16.75
C LEU A 18 11.67 1.39 15.53
N ARG A 19 12.99 1.55 15.63
CA ARG A 19 13.93 1.19 14.56
C ARG A 19 13.73 -0.26 14.15
N LYS A 20 13.67 -1.18 15.11
CA LYS A 20 13.50 -2.61 14.83
C LYS A 20 12.18 -2.89 14.11
N ALA A 21 11.08 -2.24 14.51
CA ALA A 21 9.80 -2.38 13.84
C ALA A 21 9.84 -1.91 12.37
N ILE A 22 10.50 -0.78 12.10
CA ILE A 22 10.66 -0.24 10.74
C ILE A 22 11.57 -1.15 9.91
N GLU A 23 12.67 -1.65 10.48
CA GLU A 23 13.56 -2.61 9.81
C GLU A 23 12.85 -3.91 9.44
N LEU A 24 11.97 -4.42 10.31
CA LEU A 24 11.15 -5.60 10.03
C LEU A 24 10.18 -5.35 8.88
N ASN A 25 9.49 -4.21 8.88
CA ASN A 25 8.65 -3.81 7.75
C ASN A 25 9.49 -3.75 6.45
N GLY A 26 10.64 -3.06 6.47
CA GLY A 26 11.51 -2.95 5.29
C GLY A 26 12.09 -4.28 4.80
N PHE A 27 12.27 -5.25 5.69
CA PHE A 27 12.63 -6.63 5.34
C PHE A 27 11.46 -7.35 4.64
N GLU A 28 10.25 -7.23 5.15
CA GLU A 28 9.04 -7.84 4.58
C GLU A 28 8.76 -7.29 3.18
N GLU A 29 8.84 -5.97 3.00
CA GLU A 29 8.76 -5.31 1.68
C GLU A 29 9.73 -5.90 0.65
N ARG A 30 10.97 -6.17 1.07
CA ARG A 30 11.96 -6.80 0.17
C ARG A 30 11.58 -8.25 -0.11
N ARG A 31 11.05 -8.98 0.87
CA ARG A 31 10.63 -10.36 0.68
C ARG A 31 9.41 -10.47 -0.23
N HIS A 32 8.45 -9.56 -0.17
CA HIS A 32 7.29 -9.51 -1.09
C HIS A 32 7.74 -9.48 -2.54
N ARG A 33 8.75 -8.68 -2.85
CA ARG A 33 9.38 -8.67 -4.17
C ARG A 33 9.91 -10.06 -4.57
N HIS A 34 10.58 -10.77 -3.67
CA HIS A 34 11.11 -12.11 -3.98
C HIS A 34 9.98 -13.11 -4.25
N VAL A 35 8.89 -13.05 -3.48
CA VAL A 35 7.70 -13.88 -3.69
C VAL A 35 7.10 -13.59 -5.07
N LEU A 36 6.91 -12.32 -5.43
CA LEU A 36 6.40 -11.91 -6.74
C LEU A 36 7.34 -12.32 -7.88
N ALA A 37 8.65 -12.17 -7.71
CA ALA A 37 9.64 -12.56 -8.71
C ALA A 37 9.62 -14.07 -8.99
N ASN A 38 9.53 -14.89 -7.93
CA ASN A 38 9.42 -16.34 -8.07
C ASN A 38 8.09 -16.75 -8.72
N LEU A 39 6.99 -16.03 -8.43
CA LEU A 39 5.71 -16.27 -9.08
C LEU A 39 5.83 -16.09 -10.60
N VAL A 40 6.28 -14.91 -11.04
CA VAL A 40 6.34 -14.60 -12.48
C VAL A 40 7.35 -15.48 -13.21
N GLU A 41 8.46 -15.85 -12.56
CA GLU A 41 9.41 -16.83 -13.07
C GLU A 41 8.78 -18.21 -13.26
N ALA A 42 7.98 -18.68 -12.29
CA ALA A 42 7.27 -19.96 -12.38
C ALA A 42 6.30 -20.04 -13.56
N TYR A 43 5.73 -18.89 -13.97
CA TYR A 43 4.87 -18.77 -15.15
C TYR A 43 5.63 -18.42 -16.44
N GLY A 44 6.97 -18.38 -16.42
CA GLY A 44 7.80 -18.09 -17.59
C GLY A 44 7.74 -16.63 -18.06
N ILE A 45 7.25 -15.72 -17.22
CA ILE A 45 7.15 -14.30 -17.51
C ILE A 45 8.52 -13.66 -17.26
N LYS A 46 9.14 -13.14 -18.32
CA LYS A 46 10.42 -12.45 -18.22
C LYS A 46 10.24 -11.07 -17.60
N LEU A 47 10.76 -10.88 -16.40
CA LEU A 47 10.85 -9.55 -15.79
C LEU A 47 11.92 -8.70 -16.49
N ALA A 48 11.59 -7.43 -16.70
CA ALA A 48 12.60 -6.43 -17.03
C ALA A 48 13.61 -6.32 -15.86
N PRO A 49 14.88 -6.01 -16.14
CA PRO A 49 15.85 -5.73 -15.09
C PRO A 49 15.33 -4.60 -14.19
N GLU A 50 15.37 -4.80 -12.89
CA GLU A 50 14.95 -3.76 -11.96
C GLU A 50 15.90 -2.56 -12.06
N PRO A 51 15.38 -1.32 -12.17
CA PRO A 51 16.23 -0.15 -12.14
C PRO A 51 16.93 -0.03 -10.78
N VAL A 52 18.16 0.47 -10.80
CA VAL A 52 18.88 0.79 -9.56
C VAL A 52 18.20 1.98 -8.90
N TYR A 53 17.55 1.75 -7.77
CA TYR A 53 16.91 2.81 -7.00
C TYR A 53 17.97 3.58 -6.20
N PRO A 54 18.11 4.91 -6.41
CA PRO A 54 18.99 5.71 -5.59
C PRO A 54 18.46 5.80 -4.17
N ARG A 55 19.37 5.92 -3.20
CA ARG A 55 19.03 6.19 -1.81
C ARG A 55 18.26 7.53 -1.72
N PRO A 56 17.13 7.58 -1.00
CA PRO A 56 16.35 8.81 -0.91
C PRO A 56 17.12 9.92 -0.17
N LYS A 57 17.04 11.14 -0.70
CA LYS A 57 17.68 12.33 -0.10
C LYS A 57 16.98 12.79 1.18
N ASP A 58 15.66 12.69 1.22
CA ASP A 58 14.83 12.91 2.41
C ASP A 58 14.21 11.56 2.82
N PRO A 59 14.79 10.86 3.82
CA PRO A 59 14.30 9.58 4.29
C PRO A 59 12.88 9.64 4.88
N GLU A 60 12.54 10.74 5.57
CA GLU A 60 11.22 10.89 6.18
C GLU A 60 10.15 11.11 5.10
N TRP A 61 10.43 11.95 4.12
CA TRP A 61 9.56 12.10 2.95
C TRP A 61 9.35 10.76 2.24
N ALA A 62 10.42 10.04 1.94
CA ALA A 62 10.34 8.77 1.22
C ALA A 62 9.55 7.71 2.00
N PHE A 63 9.74 7.64 3.31
CA PHE A 63 8.96 6.78 4.19
C PHE A 63 7.49 7.17 4.24
N MET A 64 7.18 8.46 4.29
CA MET A 64 5.80 8.94 4.29
C MET A 64 5.08 8.68 2.96
N VAL A 65 5.76 8.91 1.83
CA VAL A 65 5.22 8.59 0.50
C VAL A 65 4.92 7.10 0.40
N THR A 66 5.86 6.25 0.83
CA THR A 66 5.67 4.79 0.84
C THR A 66 4.49 4.39 1.71
N GLY A 67 4.45 4.78 2.99
CA GLY A 67 3.38 4.36 3.90
C GLY A 67 1.99 4.90 3.56
N TYR A 68 1.88 6.15 3.04
CA TYR A 68 0.59 6.65 2.54
C TYR A 68 0.17 5.96 1.24
N SER A 69 1.11 5.61 0.36
CA SER A 69 0.80 4.81 -0.84
C SER A 69 0.30 3.43 -0.44
N GLU A 70 0.98 2.73 0.47
CA GLU A 70 0.54 1.43 0.99
C GLU A 70 -0.88 1.52 1.58
N CYS A 71 -1.23 2.58 2.31
CA CYS A 71 -2.61 2.75 2.79
C CYS A 71 -3.65 2.80 1.66
N ILE A 72 -3.30 3.31 0.48
CA ILE A 72 -4.17 3.31 -0.71
C ILE A 72 -4.13 1.93 -1.36
N ASP A 73 -2.93 1.43 -1.61
CA ASP A 73 -2.69 0.23 -2.41
C ASP A 73 -3.20 -1.01 -1.69
N SER A 74 -2.91 -1.18 -0.39
CA SER A 74 -3.43 -2.29 0.41
C SER A 74 -4.97 -2.28 0.49
N PHE A 75 -5.62 -1.11 0.57
CA PHE A 75 -7.09 -1.02 0.59
C PHE A 75 -7.72 -1.65 -0.66
N PHE A 76 -7.19 -1.34 -1.84
CA PHE A 76 -7.66 -1.92 -3.10
C PHE A 76 -7.16 -3.37 -3.27
N ALA A 77 -5.93 -3.67 -2.83
CA ALA A 77 -5.35 -5.02 -2.79
C ALA A 77 -6.24 -6.01 -2.07
N PHE A 78 -6.78 -5.64 -0.93
CA PHE A 78 -7.63 -6.51 -0.14
C PHE A 78 -8.90 -6.92 -0.89
N GLY A 79 -9.59 -5.98 -1.54
CA GLY A 79 -10.79 -6.28 -2.31
C GLY A 79 -10.50 -7.05 -3.59
N LEU A 80 -9.49 -6.66 -4.36
CA LEU A 80 -9.12 -7.35 -5.60
C LEU A 80 -8.56 -8.76 -5.35
N PHE A 81 -7.83 -8.97 -4.26
CA PHE A 81 -7.35 -10.29 -3.87
C PHE A 81 -8.52 -11.23 -3.55
N GLU A 82 -9.49 -10.75 -2.78
CA GLU A 82 -10.70 -11.52 -2.49
C GLU A 82 -11.56 -11.75 -3.75
N ALA A 83 -11.67 -10.75 -4.63
CA ALA A 83 -12.36 -10.90 -5.91
C ALA A 83 -11.71 -12.00 -6.77
N ALA A 84 -10.39 -11.96 -6.91
CA ALA A 84 -9.61 -12.96 -7.63
C ALA A 84 -9.74 -14.36 -7.02
N LYS A 85 -9.80 -14.46 -5.69
CA LYS A 85 -10.02 -15.72 -4.99
C LYS A 85 -11.40 -16.32 -5.31
N ARG A 86 -12.43 -15.48 -5.41
CA ARG A 86 -13.81 -15.91 -5.71
C ARG A 86 -14.02 -16.42 -7.13
N THR A 87 -13.22 -15.98 -8.10
CA THR A 87 -13.34 -16.48 -9.49
C THR A 87 -12.88 -17.93 -9.62
N GLY A 88 -12.05 -18.43 -8.69
CA GLY A 88 -11.42 -19.74 -8.81
C GLY A 88 -10.41 -19.84 -9.95
N PHE A 89 -10.06 -18.72 -10.59
CA PHE A 89 -9.12 -18.68 -11.72
C PHE A 89 -7.70 -19.06 -11.28
N PHE A 90 -7.29 -18.64 -10.08
CA PHE A 90 -5.98 -18.99 -9.52
C PHE A 90 -6.06 -20.28 -8.70
N PRO A 91 -5.08 -21.19 -8.83
CA PRO A 91 -4.98 -22.36 -7.96
C PRO A 91 -4.96 -21.95 -6.47
N GLU A 92 -5.64 -22.70 -5.60
CA GLU A 92 -5.71 -22.42 -4.16
C GLU A 92 -4.32 -22.30 -3.53
N ALA A 93 -3.39 -23.18 -3.89
CA ALA A 93 -2.00 -23.12 -3.42
C ALA A 93 -1.28 -21.81 -3.79
N LEU A 94 -1.64 -21.20 -4.92
CA LEU A 94 -1.10 -19.90 -5.29
C LEU A 94 -1.70 -18.80 -4.41
N VAL A 95 -3.01 -18.80 -4.20
CA VAL A 95 -3.69 -17.85 -3.30
C VAL A 95 -3.11 -17.95 -1.88
N ASP A 96 -2.93 -19.16 -1.36
CA ASP A 96 -2.38 -19.41 -0.02
C ASP A 96 -0.94 -18.91 0.13
N THR A 97 -0.16 -18.92 -0.95
CA THR A 97 1.21 -18.37 -0.95
C THR A 97 1.21 -16.85 -0.75
N PHE A 98 0.16 -16.16 -1.20
CA PHE A 98 0.03 -14.71 -1.10
C PHE A 98 -0.73 -14.22 0.13
N GLU A 99 -1.56 -15.06 0.77
CA GLU A 99 -2.29 -14.66 1.98
C GLU A 99 -1.37 -14.09 3.09
N PRO A 100 -0.16 -14.65 3.38
CA PRO A 100 0.78 -14.05 4.31
C PRO A 100 1.25 -12.64 3.90
N VAL A 101 1.47 -12.40 2.60
CA VAL A 101 1.81 -11.07 2.07
C VAL A 101 0.69 -10.09 2.38
N ILE A 102 -0.56 -10.46 2.09
CA ILE A 102 -1.71 -9.58 2.37
C ILE A 102 -1.89 -9.34 3.88
N HIS A 103 -1.57 -10.31 4.73
CA HIS A 103 -1.56 -10.11 6.18
C HIS A 103 -0.50 -9.11 6.63
N GLU A 104 0.71 -9.19 6.05
CA GLU A 104 1.83 -8.29 6.33
C GLU A 104 1.52 -6.85 5.90
N GLU A 105 0.95 -6.66 4.72
CA GLU A 105 0.43 -5.38 4.23
C GLU A 105 -0.55 -4.74 5.24
N GLY A 106 -1.45 -5.55 5.80
CA GLY A 106 -2.36 -5.11 6.86
C GLY A 106 -1.63 -4.59 8.11
N ARG A 107 -0.51 -5.21 8.49
CA ARG A 107 0.32 -4.72 9.61
C ARG A 107 1.12 -3.49 9.23
N HIS A 108 1.58 -3.37 7.99
CA HIS A 108 2.34 -2.22 7.51
C HIS A 108 1.52 -0.94 7.59
N ILE A 109 0.30 -0.96 7.03
CA ILE A 109 -0.59 0.20 7.08
C ILE A 109 -1.02 0.53 8.51
N LEU A 110 -1.24 -0.49 9.35
CA LEU A 110 -1.60 -0.30 10.76
C LEU A 110 -0.43 0.31 11.54
N PHE A 111 0.78 -0.21 11.35
CA PHE A 111 1.99 0.33 11.94
C PHE A 111 2.20 1.79 11.49
N TYR A 112 2.09 2.07 10.20
CA TYR A 112 2.33 3.38 9.64
C TYR A 112 1.37 4.45 10.20
N VAL A 113 0.06 4.19 10.24
CA VAL A 113 -0.89 5.20 10.77
C VAL A 113 -0.68 5.47 12.26
N ASN A 114 -0.27 4.45 13.03
CA ASN A 114 0.08 4.62 14.43
C ASN A 114 1.43 5.34 14.58
N TRP A 115 2.41 5.08 13.71
CA TRP A 115 3.64 5.86 13.64
C TRP A 115 3.36 7.33 13.33
N VAL A 116 2.48 7.67 12.38
CA VAL A 116 2.13 9.07 12.09
C VAL A 116 1.58 9.76 13.34
N ALA A 117 0.69 9.10 14.08
CA ALA A 117 0.12 9.64 15.31
C ALA A 117 1.16 9.81 16.42
N TRP A 118 2.00 8.79 16.61
CA TRP A 118 3.12 8.84 17.55
C TRP A 118 4.11 9.96 17.20
N HIS A 119 4.47 10.08 15.91
CA HIS A 119 5.43 11.05 15.41
C HIS A 119 4.94 12.48 15.63
N ARG A 120 3.67 12.76 15.30
CA ARG A 120 3.00 14.04 15.62
C ARG A 120 3.01 14.34 17.11
N ARG A 121 2.76 13.33 17.96
CA ARG A 121 2.66 13.50 19.41
C ARG A 121 4.01 13.83 20.04
N ASN A 122 5.08 13.19 19.60
CA ASN A 122 6.44 13.33 20.13
C ASN A 122 7.23 14.49 19.51
N MET A 123 6.75 15.05 18.39
CA MET A 123 7.37 16.21 17.75
C MET A 123 7.12 17.52 18.54
N PRO A 124 8.13 18.42 18.65
CA PRO A 124 7.94 19.76 19.21
C PRO A 124 6.83 20.53 18.50
N LEU A 125 6.02 21.28 19.27
CA LEU A 125 4.82 21.97 18.75
C LEU A 125 5.12 22.89 17.55
N TRP A 126 6.26 23.57 17.55
CA TRP A 126 6.66 24.48 16.48
C TRP A 126 7.02 23.78 15.16
N ARG A 127 7.41 22.49 15.20
CA ARG A 127 7.67 21.69 14.00
C ARG A 127 6.39 21.13 13.38
N ARG A 128 5.29 21.05 14.15
CA ARG A 128 4.04 20.45 13.69
C ARG A 128 3.46 21.11 12.44
N PRO A 129 3.40 22.46 12.30
CA PRO A 129 2.92 23.08 11.07
C PRO A 129 3.71 22.63 9.83
N TRP A 130 5.03 22.52 9.94
CA TRP A 130 5.90 22.03 8.86
C TRP A 130 5.65 20.56 8.53
N PHE A 131 5.42 19.73 9.55
CA PHE A 131 5.07 18.33 9.34
C PHE A 131 3.72 18.18 8.64
N GLU A 132 2.70 18.95 9.02
CA GLU A 132 1.40 18.90 8.33
C GLU A 132 1.49 19.42 6.89
N LEU A 133 2.29 20.45 6.62
CA LEU A 133 2.59 20.86 5.24
C LEU A 133 3.29 19.74 4.46
N LYS A 134 4.21 19.00 5.09
CA LYS A 134 4.84 17.82 4.48
C LYS A 134 3.81 16.74 4.16
N VAL A 135 2.89 16.44 5.09
CA VAL A 135 1.77 15.50 4.87
C VAL A 135 0.92 15.94 3.67
N LEU A 136 0.53 17.21 3.61
CA LEU A 136 -0.24 17.74 2.48
C LEU A 136 0.51 17.64 1.16
N ALA A 137 1.81 17.94 1.15
CA ALA A 137 2.66 17.81 -0.02
C ALA A 137 2.79 16.35 -0.47
N VAL A 138 2.90 15.40 0.45
CA VAL A 138 2.88 13.95 0.13
C VAL A 138 1.55 13.57 -0.52
N TRP A 139 0.42 14.00 0.04
CA TRP A 139 -0.89 13.72 -0.57
C TRP A 139 -1.04 14.33 -1.95
N ALA A 140 -0.63 15.58 -2.13
CA ALA A 140 -0.64 16.24 -3.44
C ALA A 140 0.24 15.49 -4.45
N PHE A 141 1.42 15.04 -4.03
CA PHE A 141 2.31 14.22 -4.84
C PHE A 141 1.66 12.88 -5.23
N LEU A 142 1.05 12.15 -4.29
CA LEU A 142 0.38 10.87 -4.57
C LEU A 142 -0.83 11.00 -5.50
N ILE A 143 -1.60 12.09 -5.36
CA ILE A 143 -2.72 12.41 -6.27
C ILE A 143 -2.17 12.72 -7.67
N TRP A 144 -1.14 13.56 -7.76
CA TRP A 144 -0.53 13.92 -9.03
C TRP A 144 0.06 12.70 -9.75
N GLU A 145 0.77 11.82 -9.04
CA GLU A 145 1.31 10.58 -9.60
C GLU A 145 0.19 9.70 -10.18
N ARG A 146 -0.91 9.53 -9.44
CA ARG A 146 -2.04 8.70 -9.88
C ARG A 146 -2.82 9.33 -11.05
N LEU A 147 -2.95 10.65 -11.11
CA LEU A 147 -3.59 11.36 -12.24
C LEU A 147 -2.69 11.39 -13.48
N GLY A 148 -1.38 11.61 -13.32
CA GLY A 148 -0.42 11.63 -14.41
C GLY A 148 -0.32 10.28 -15.13
N ILE A 149 -0.48 9.18 -14.39
CA ILE A 149 -0.59 7.83 -14.97
C ILE A 149 -1.89 7.69 -15.77
N ALA A 150 -3.02 8.21 -15.27
CA ALA A 150 -4.28 8.20 -16.00
C ALA A 150 -4.19 8.97 -17.35
N SER A 151 -3.39 10.04 -17.43
CA SER A 151 -3.14 10.76 -18.68
C SER A 151 -2.13 10.10 -19.62
N ASN A 152 -1.15 9.34 -19.10
CA ASN A 152 -0.15 8.63 -19.92
C ASN A 152 -0.67 7.29 -20.49
N LEU A 153 -1.91 6.90 -20.17
CA LEU A 153 -2.59 5.73 -20.73
C LEU A 153 -2.79 5.82 -22.26
N GLU A 154 -2.68 7.01 -22.87
CA GLU A 154 -2.66 7.16 -24.33
C GLU A 154 -1.34 6.61 -24.96
N HIS A 155 -0.29 6.39 -24.15
CA HIS A 155 1.08 6.05 -24.62
C HIS A 155 1.73 4.84 -23.90
N GLY A 156 0.94 3.85 -23.46
CA GLY A 156 1.40 2.45 -23.37
C GLY A 156 2.51 2.09 -22.38
N VAL A 157 2.82 2.91 -21.38
CA VAL A 157 3.78 2.53 -20.31
C VAL A 157 3.01 2.11 -19.07
N GLN A 158 2.98 0.80 -18.82
CA GLN A 158 2.34 0.18 -17.66
C GLN A 158 3.27 0.33 -16.45
N ASP A 159 2.99 1.28 -15.56
CA ASP A 159 3.72 1.41 -14.28
C ASP A 159 2.73 1.35 -13.09
N ASN A 160 2.97 0.35 -12.25
CA ASN A 160 2.58 0.14 -10.84
C ASN A 160 1.33 0.84 -10.28
N ASN A 161 0.17 0.72 -10.92
CA ASN A 161 -1.10 1.09 -10.28
C ASN A 161 -2.12 -0.05 -10.34
N PHE A 162 -2.27 -0.73 -9.21
CA PHE A 162 -3.18 -1.85 -8.97
C PHE A 162 -4.67 -1.44 -8.95
N THR A 163 -4.96 -0.13 -8.86
CA THR A 163 -6.27 0.40 -8.45
C THR A 163 -7.36 0.47 -9.52
N VAL A 164 -7.03 0.52 -10.82
CA VAL A 164 -8.03 0.67 -11.91
C VAL A 164 -8.02 -0.51 -12.89
N ASN A 165 -6.85 -1.02 -13.25
CA ASN A 165 -6.74 -2.13 -14.22
C ASN A 165 -6.75 -3.53 -13.57
N GLY A 166 -6.57 -3.64 -12.25
CA GLY A 166 -6.61 -4.94 -11.59
C GLY A 166 -7.95 -5.65 -11.83
N ALA A 167 -9.07 -4.92 -11.78
CA ALA A 167 -10.40 -5.48 -11.96
C ALA A 167 -10.65 -5.98 -13.40
N GLU A 168 -10.36 -5.15 -14.41
CA GLU A 168 -10.53 -5.51 -15.83
C GLU A 168 -9.58 -6.65 -16.25
N GLN A 169 -8.33 -6.65 -15.79
CA GLN A 169 -7.34 -7.67 -16.16
C GLN A 169 -7.55 -9.01 -15.49
N LEU A 170 -8.26 -9.05 -14.35
CA LEU A 170 -8.57 -10.29 -13.63
C LEU A 170 -9.75 -11.06 -14.24
N GLY A 171 -10.39 -10.54 -15.31
CA GLY A 171 -11.56 -11.17 -15.92
C GLY A 171 -12.76 -11.25 -14.96
N VAL A 172 -12.73 -10.42 -13.92
CA VAL A 172 -13.75 -10.36 -12.90
C VAL A 172 -14.82 -9.38 -13.40
N GLU A 173 -15.96 -9.89 -13.87
CA GLU A 173 -17.15 -9.09 -14.20
C GLU A 173 -17.82 -8.52 -12.93
N LEU A 174 -17.05 -7.92 -12.00
CA LEU A 174 -17.61 -7.19 -10.86
C LEU A 174 -17.90 -5.77 -11.30
N ASN A 175 -19.13 -5.31 -11.01
CA ASN A 175 -19.46 -3.89 -11.11
C ASN A 175 -18.46 -3.11 -10.23
N PRO A 176 -17.88 -1.98 -10.69
CA PRO A 176 -17.04 -1.12 -9.87
C PRO A 176 -17.61 -0.81 -8.48
N ALA A 177 -18.94 -0.70 -8.36
CA ALA A 177 -19.64 -0.53 -7.09
C ALA A 177 -19.43 -1.73 -6.14
N GLU A 178 -19.58 -2.96 -6.65
CA GLU A 178 -19.39 -4.20 -5.89
C GLU A 178 -17.94 -4.40 -5.48
N LEU A 179 -16.99 -4.05 -6.36
CA LEU A 179 -15.57 -4.11 -6.03
C LEU A 179 -15.22 -3.18 -4.86
N LEU A 180 -15.75 -1.96 -4.87
CA LEU A 180 -15.54 -1.01 -3.78
C LEU A 180 -16.18 -1.48 -2.46
N ASP A 181 -17.36 -2.10 -2.52
CA ASP A 181 -18.00 -2.73 -1.36
C ASP A 181 -17.13 -3.89 -0.83
N LEU A 182 -16.53 -4.66 -1.72
CA LEU A 182 -15.61 -5.73 -1.37
C LEU A 182 -14.35 -5.17 -0.70
N CYS A 183 -13.72 -4.14 -1.26
CA CYS A 183 -12.58 -3.45 -0.65
C CYS A 183 -12.90 -2.94 0.76
N LEU A 184 -14.09 -2.35 0.96
CA LEU A 184 -14.54 -1.89 2.29
C LEU A 184 -14.66 -3.06 3.27
N SER A 185 -15.35 -4.13 2.87
CA SER A 185 -15.57 -5.31 3.71
C SER A 185 -14.26 -6.02 4.07
N GLU A 186 -13.36 -6.17 3.11
CA GLU A 186 -12.08 -6.84 3.30
C GLU A 186 -11.10 -6.01 4.12
N ASN A 187 -11.09 -4.69 3.92
CA ASN A 187 -10.34 -3.78 4.79
C ASN A 187 -10.80 -3.89 6.24
N ASP A 188 -12.12 -3.86 6.49
CA ASP A 188 -12.65 -3.97 7.84
C ASP A 188 -12.38 -5.38 8.44
N ARG A 189 -12.57 -6.45 7.66
CA ARG A 189 -12.29 -7.84 8.07
C ARG A 189 -10.83 -8.03 8.45
N ARG A 190 -9.89 -7.65 7.56
CA ARG A 190 -8.44 -7.86 7.75
C ARG A 190 -7.90 -7.05 8.92
N LEU A 191 -8.40 -5.83 9.12
CA LEU A 191 -7.97 -4.97 10.23
C LEU A 191 -8.69 -5.24 11.55
N SER A 192 -9.75 -6.06 11.56
CA SER A 192 -10.49 -6.43 12.78
C SER A 192 -9.72 -7.38 13.70
N ALA A 193 -8.77 -8.16 13.15
CA ALA A 193 -7.97 -9.12 13.90
C ALA A 193 -6.96 -8.44 14.87
N TYR A 194 -6.67 -7.16 14.67
CA TYR A 194 -5.73 -6.40 15.48
C TYR A 194 -6.41 -5.64 16.62
N ASP A 195 -5.63 -5.36 17.67
CA ASP A 195 -6.08 -4.64 18.87
C ASP A 195 -6.92 -3.39 18.51
N ALA A 196 -8.12 -3.31 19.07
CA ALA A 196 -9.07 -2.23 18.81
C ALA A 196 -8.53 -0.83 19.17
N ARG A 197 -7.55 -0.73 20.07
CA ARG A 197 -6.92 0.52 20.48
C ARG A 197 -6.00 1.13 19.41
N LEU A 198 -5.54 0.32 18.46
CA LEU A 198 -4.69 0.80 17.37
C LEU A 198 -5.52 1.64 16.38
N LEU A 199 -4.93 2.74 15.94
CA LEU A 199 -5.52 3.56 14.89
C LEU A 199 -5.58 2.78 13.58
N ARG A 200 -6.65 2.98 12.81
CA ARG A 200 -6.84 2.37 11.48
C ARG A 200 -6.76 3.44 10.39
N PRO A 201 -6.32 3.09 9.17
CA PRO A 201 -6.44 3.98 8.01
C PRO A 201 -7.92 4.28 7.74
N ARG A 202 -8.32 5.55 7.81
CA ARG A 202 -9.73 5.95 7.65
C ARG A 202 -10.01 6.79 6.40
N PHE A 203 -8.99 7.42 5.82
CA PHE A 203 -9.18 8.37 4.72
C PHE A 203 -9.75 7.69 3.49
N ILE A 204 -9.08 6.66 2.96
CA ILE A 204 -9.53 5.94 1.76
C ILE A 204 -10.87 5.23 1.98
N PRO A 205 -11.10 4.47 3.07
CA PRO A 205 -12.42 3.92 3.34
C PRO A 205 -13.53 4.98 3.45
N ALA A 206 -13.25 6.16 4.00
CA ALA A 206 -14.23 7.24 4.06
C ALA A 206 -14.55 7.82 2.67
N MET A 207 -13.53 8.07 1.85
CA MET A 207 -13.70 8.57 0.48
C MET A 207 -14.46 7.58 -0.38
N VAL A 208 -14.16 6.28 -0.26
CA VAL A 208 -14.89 5.23 -0.98
C VAL A 208 -16.34 5.12 -0.53
N ARG A 209 -16.62 5.19 0.78
CA ARG A 209 -18.01 5.24 1.28
C ARG A 209 -18.78 6.45 0.76
N ILE A 210 -18.11 7.60 0.55
CA ILE A 210 -18.73 8.78 -0.06
C ILE A 210 -19.00 8.50 -1.54
N ALA A 211 -18.01 8.03 -2.30
CA ALA A 211 -18.15 7.72 -3.72
C ALA A 211 -19.27 6.69 -3.96
N ARG A 212 -19.36 5.66 -3.13
CA ARG A 212 -20.40 4.61 -3.20
C ARG A 212 -21.83 5.15 -3.10
N ARG A 213 -22.07 6.29 -2.43
CA ARG A 213 -23.41 6.90 -2.37
C ARG A 213 -23.90 7.40 -3.73
N PHE A 214 -23.00 7.59 -4.69
CA PHE A 214 -23.29 8.10 -6.03
C PHE A 214 -23.21 7.00 -7.11
N MET A 215 -22.94 5.75 -6.73
CA MET A 215 -22.81 4.62 -7.64
C MET A 215 -23.98 3.65 -7.43
N HIS A 216 -24.68 3.31 -8.51
CA HIS A 216 -25.84 2.41 -8.53
C HIS A 216 -25.44 0.97 -8.89
#